data_AF-A0AAP9T3X1-F1
#
_entry.id   AF-A0AAP9T3X1-F1
#
_cell.length_a   1.000
_cell.length_b   1.000
_cell.length_c   1.000
_cell.angle_alpha   90.00
_cell.angle_beta   90.00
_cell.angle_gamma   90.00
#
_symmetry.space_group_name_H-M   'P 1'
#
loop_
_entity.id
_entity.type
_entity.pdbx_description
1 polymer ?
#
loop_
_entity_poly.entity_id
_entity_poly.type
_entity_poly.pdbx_seq_one_letter_code
_entity_poly.pdbx_strand_id
1 'polypeptide(L)'
;MDTSTLRVAIIGGGVSGLSLAYYLQKLGGKAAQQIEITLFERKATLGGNAETVWVDLGNRRQPGKPESPYRRWADLGVNDVNLATYHRLRTVLSEIGELERMKPLENTESYFSRDGAIALTDDSDLARGVSDPAHELNQAEGGKLAPLITVVHQSAIDLVESGRITPRYTVDDFFDSCVATPVEMLAAAADHLKITIDWQDPALPARLERIRHTIYYPRISAMYFADDRGPGGMPLQAPFEYYRIQEGGSPPDRRYFEHGSQHWLEALAAYIANPETQGPRVKILRGIDVEARLSPQGATLAERTASGERRWQADILIMATHAEDALPILTFGDGLTEIQQGLQHILGKVRYTRSFSVCHTAAARLPPNRNLWRTDNIEVRNPEDTFFPYRIDYVANRHQNDAENSDYNQAGLPQYFVSLVDDLNKIPHREMLERRPSPLNDSIATDPNEAGYRDRLPPLGSALEAKAWTLFKHNVLDANCLEAQAEIERYNRTTAQGRYEGNQNVCPLLFAGGWARGAGLQEQCLEQSEHLIALLLGDTGST
;
A
#
# COMPACT_ATOMS: atom_id res chain seq x y z
N MET A 1 5.16 -6.13 -42.98
CA MET A 1 5.16 -6.04 -41.51
C MET A 1 5.36 -4.57 -41.21
N ASP A 2 4.45 -3.97 -40.44
CA ASP A 2 4.59 -2.58 -40.03
C ASP A 2 5.91 -2.46 -39.24
N THR A 3 6.85 -1.68 -39.75
CA THR A 3 8.18 -1.47 -39.15
C THR A 3 8.19 -0.27 -38.20
N SER A 4 7.03 0.29 -37.89
CA SER A 4 6.92 1.40 -36.95
C SER A 4 7.14 0.93 -35.51
N THR A 5 7.80 1.78 -34.73
CA THR A 5 8.06 1.56 -33.31
C THR A 5 6.82 1.91 -32.50
N LEU A 6 6.37 1.02 -31.64
CA LEU A 6 5.29 1.29 -30.68
C LEU A 6 5.81 2.15 -29.53
N ARG A 7 5.31 3.38 -29.42
CA ARG A 7 5.68 4.31 -28.35
C ARG A 7 4.66 4.24 -27.22
N VAL A 8 5.11 3.83 -26.04
CA VAL A 8 4.28 3.73 -24.84
C VAL A 8 4.69 4.81 -23.83
N ALA A 9 3.74 5.65 -23.44
CA ALA A 9 3.92 6.61 -22.35
C ALA A 9 3.24 6.10 -21.08
N ILE A 10 3.91 6.22 -19.94
CA ILE A 10 3.37 5.91 -18.61
C ILE A 10 3.42 7.18 -17.77
N ILE A 11 2.31 7.59 -17.16
CA ILE A 11 2.29 8.74 -16.24
C ILE A 11 2.14 8.24 -14.80
N GLY A 12 3.15 8.51 -13.98
CA GLY A 12 3.27 8.11 -12.58
C GLY A 12 4.44 7.16 -12.33
N GLY A 13 5.35 7.52 -11.42
CA GLY A 13 6.55 6.75 -11.04
C GLY A 13 6.42 5.99 -9.72
N GLY A 14 5.20 5.64 -9.32
CA GLY A 14 4.94 4.74 -8.19
C GLY A 14 5.11 3.26 -8.56
N VAL A 15 4.77 2.36 -7.61
CA VAL A 15 4.83 0.90 -7.79
C VAL A 15 4.20 0.46 -9.12
N SER A 16 2.97 0.89 -9.40
CA SER A 16 2.24 0.51 -10.62
C SER A 16 2.90 1.00 -11.91
N GLY A 17 3.49 2.20 -11.91
CA GLY A 17 4.14 2.75 -13.11
C GLY A 17 5.46 2.05 -13.42
N LEU A 18 6.26 1.79 -12.39
CA LEU A 18 7.51 1.05 -12.52
C LEU A 18 7.27 -0.42 -12.88
N SER A 19 6.24 -1.06 -12.33
CA SER A 19 5.85 -2.42 -12.71
C SER A 19 5.38 -2.50 -14.16
N LEU A 20 4.61 -1.53 -14.66
CA LEU A 20 4.23 -1.47 -16.07
C LEU A 20 5.46 -1.39 -16.99
N ALA A 21 6.42 -0.51 -16.68
CA ALA A 21 7.64 -0.37 -17.45
C ALA A 21 8.49 -1.67 -17.41
N TYR A 22 8.59 -2.31 -16.25
CA TYR A 22 9.26 -3.59 -16.07
C TYR A 22 8.62 -4.70 -16.92
N TYR A 23 7.30 -4.88 -16.87
CA TYR A 23 6.63 -5.93 -17.65
C TYR A 23 6.63 -5.63 -19.16
N LEU A 24 6.54 -4.35 -19.57
CA LEU A 24 6.74 -3.97 -20.97
C LEU A 24 8.14 -4.32 -21.46
N GLN A 25 9.18 -4.11 -20.66
CA GLN A 25 10.54 -4.50 -21.01
C GLN A 25 10.69 -6.03 -21.06
N LYS A 26 10.19 -6.73 -20.05
CA LYS A 26 10.30 -8.18 -19.92
C LYS A 26 9.56 -8.95 -21.00
N LEU A 27 8.31 -8.58 -21.28
CA LEU A 27 7.45 -9.26 -22.26
C LEU A 27 7.64 -8.71 -23.67
N GLY A 28 7.91 -7.40 -23.80
CA GLY A 28 8.09 -6.72 -25.08
C GLY A 28 9.32 -7.15 -25.86
N GLY A 29 10.32 -7.79 -25.22
CA GLY A 29 11.47 -8.37 -25.92
C GLY A 29 11.09 -9.48 -26.92
N LYS A 30 9.89 -10.07 -26.79
CA LYS A 30 9.36 -11.09 -27.70
C LYS A 30 8.40 -10.53 -28.76
N ALA A 31 8.07 -9.23 -28.70
CA ALA A 31 7.12 -8.62 -29.60
C ALA A 31 7.70 -8.51 -31.02
N ALA A 32 6.83 -8.63 -32.03
CA ALA A 32 7.23 -8.51 -33.44
C ALA A 32 7.63 -7.08 -33.84
N GLN A 33 7.18 -6.08 -33.08
CA GLN A 33 7.46 -4.66 -33.27
C GLN A 33 8.41 -4.14 -32.19
N GLN A 34 9.26 -3.18 -32.54
CA GLN A 34 10.09 -2.47 -31.56
C GLN A 34 9.20 -1.63 -30.63
N ILE A 35 9.53 -1.58 -29.34
CA ILE A 35 8.80 -0.80 -28.34
C ILE A 35 9.75 0.24 -27.72
N GLU A 36 9.25 1.46 -27.55
CA GLU A 36 9.91 2.53 -26.80
C GLU A 36 9.03 2.93 -25.61
N ILE A 37 9.61 2.95 -24.41
CA ILE A 37 8.87 3.20 -23.18
C ILE A 37 9.37 4.51 -22.57
N THR A 38 8.46 5.44 -22.31
CA THR A 38 8.76 6.67 -21.55
C THR A 38 7.86 6.78 -20.32
N LEU A 39 8.46 6.77 -19.13
CA LEU A 39 7.79 7.00 -17.86
C LEU A 39 7.97 8.46 -17.45
N PHE A 40 6.89 9.12 -17.05
CA PHE A 40 6.87 10.49 -16.56
C PHE A 40 6.52 10.51 -15.08
N GLU A 41 7.38 11.11 -14.26
CA GLU A 41 7.16 11.38 -12.85
C GLU A 41 7.32 12.89 -12.60
N ARG A 42 6.33 13.48 -11.93
CA ARG A 42 6.31 14.91 -11.64
C ARG A 42 7.33 15.30 -10.56
N LYS A 43 7.64 14.37 -9.65
CA LYS A 43 8.60 14.54 -8.56
C LYS A 43 10.04 14.25 -8.98
N ALA A 44 11.02 14.71 -8.21
CA ALA A 44 12.41 14.29 -8.41
C ALA A 44 12.63 12.82 -8.00
N THR A 45 11.88 12.34 -7.01
CA THR A 45 11.96 10.97 -6.49
C THR A 45 10.87 10.06 -7.03
N LEU A 46 11.17 8.77 -7.17
CA LEU A 46 10.17 7.74 -7.48
C LEU A 46 9.55 7.15 -6.21
N GLY A 47 8.53 6.31 -6.39
CA GLY A 47 7.97 5.46 -5.35
C GLY A 47 6.53 5.77 -4.95
N GLY A 48 6.01 6.94 -5.32
CA GLY A 48 4.63 7.33 -5.03
C GLY A 48 4.38 7.44 -3.52
N ASN A 49 3.57 6.52 -2.97
CA ASN A 49 3.24 6.46 -1.53
C ASN A 49 4.29 5.71 -0.69
N ALA A 50 5.23 4.98 -1.33
CA ALA A 50 6.29 4.23 -0.65
C ALA A 50 7.47 5.13 -0.29
N GLU A 51 7.19 6.21 0.44
CA GLU A 51 8.18 7.24 0.77
C GLU A 51 8.97 6.87 2.03
N THR A 52 10.29 6.93 1.95
CA THR A 52 11.20 6.67 3.07
C THR A 52 11.88 7.97 3.51
N VAL A 53 11.99 8.20 4.81
CA VAL A 53 12.76 9.31 5.38
C VAL A 53 13.90 8.82 6.23
N TRP A 54 15.04 9.51 6.16
CA TRP A 54 16.14 9.33 7.10
C TRP A 54 16.03 10.38 8.22
N VAL A 55 16.37 9.98 9.43
CA VAL A 55 16.32 10.81 10.64
C VAL A 55 17.60 10.63 11.45
N ASP A 56 17.92 11.66 12.23
CA ASP A 56 19.04 11.64 13.17
C ASP A 56 18.50 11.48 14.59
N LEU A 57 18.92 10.41 15.27
CA LEU A 57 18.53 10.07 16.63
C LEU A 57 19.60 10.47 17.66
N GLY A 58 20.50 11.39 17.31
CA GLY A 58 21.60 11.84 18.15
C GLY A 58 22.87 11.03 17.91
N ASN A 59 23.67 10.79 18.95
CA ASN A 59 24.94 10.09 18.81
C ASN A 59 24.87 8.68 19.41
N ARG A 60 25.39 7.69 18.67
CA ARG A 60 25.59 6.32 19.15
C ARG A 60 26.96 6.19 19.79
N ARG A 61 27.00 5.58 20.96
CA ARG A 61 28.23 5.18 21.66
C ARG A 61 28.29 3.67 21.72
N GLN A 62 29.29 3.10 21.06
CA GLN A 62 29.59 1.67 21.14
C GLN A 62 30.93 1.48 21.86
N PRO A 63 31.05 0.52 22.79
CA PRO A 63 32.32 0.23 23.45
C PRO A 63 33.44 0.00 22.44
N GLY A 64 34.57 0.71 22.60
CA GLY A 64 35.74 0.58 21.72
C GLY A 64 35.63 1.25 20.35
N LYS A 65 34.55 1.98 20.05
CA LYS A 65 34.38 2.72 18.79
C LYS A 65 34.19 4.23 19.06
N PRO A 66 34.58 5.10 18.12
CA PRO A 66 34.31 6.52 18.22
C PRO A 66 32.80 6.78 18.25
N GLU A 67 32.41 7.84 18.93
CA GLU A 67 31.03 8.35 18.88
C GLU A 67 30.68 8.73 17.43
N SER A 68 29.52 8.29 16.95
CA SER A 68 29.07 8.53 15.58
C SER A 68 27.58 8.89 15.56
N PRO A 69 27.09 9.64 14.55
CA PRO A 69 25.67 9.92 14.41
C PRO A 69 24.84 8.63 14.32
N TYR A 70 23.74 8.57 15.06
CA TYR A 70 22.79 7.46 15.04
C TYR A 70 21.69 7.74 14.03
N ARG A 71 22.00 7.50 12.76
CA ARG A 71 21.01 7.65 11.68
C ARG A 71 20.13 6.41 11.56
N ARG A 72 18.84 6.64 11.38
CA ARG A 72 17.82 5.61 11.11
C ARG A 72 16.94 6.07 9.96
N TRP A 73 16.17 5.14 9.39
CA TRP A 73 15.12 5.48 8.44
C TRP A 73 13.75 5.09 8.99
N ALA A 74 12.71 5.63 8.37
CA ALA A 74 11.34 5.27 8.60
C ALA A 74 10.58 5.31 7.28
N ASP A 75 9.82 4.27 6.99
CA ASP A 75 8.87 4.28 5.89
C ASP A 75 7.62 5.04 6.35
N LEU A 76 7.28 6.10 5.63
CA LEU A 76 6.10 6.92 5.92
C LEU A 76 4.85 6.39 5.21
N GLY A 77 5.02 5.44 4.29
CA GLY A 77 3.96 4.63 3.73
C GLY A 77 4.57 3.37 3.13
N VAL A 78 3.77 2.29 3.06
CA VAL A 78 4.21 0.99 2.51
C VAL A 78 5.45 0.44 3.23
N ASN A 79 5.33 0.10 4.50
CA ASN A 79 6.46 -0.24 5.37
C ASN A 79 6.88 -1.73 5.32
N ASP A 80 6.01 -2.62 4.86
CA ASP A 80 6.27 -4.07 4.89
C ASP A 80 5.51 -4.85 3.80
N VAL A 81 5.83 -6.15 3.68
CA VAL A 81 5.23 -7.11 2.75
C VAL A 81 5.19 -8.52 3.35
N ASN A 82 4.54 -9.45 2.65
CA ASN A 82 4.50 -10.86 3.02
C ASN A 82 5.01 -11.77 1.88
N LEU A 83 6.25 -12.23 1.96
CA LEU A 83 6.85 -13.04 0.88
C LEU A 83 6.26 -14.45 0.74
N ALA A 84 5.36 -14.87 1.64
CA ALA A 84 4.62 -16.13 1.51
C ALA A 84 3.55 -16.07 0.41
N THR A 85 3.03 -14.87 0.12
CA THR A 85 1.94 -14.64 -0.85
C THR A 85 2.33 -13.65 -1.94
N TYR A 86 3.35 -12.82 -1.72
CA TYR A 86 3.86 -11.81 -2.66
C TYR A 86 4.83 -12.44 -3.69
N HIS A 87 4.33 -13.33 -4.53
CA HIS A 87 5.16 -14.11 -5.45
C HIS A 87 5.78 -13.26 -6.58
N ARG A 88 5.04 -12.30 -7.14
CA ARG A 88 5.57 -11.42 -8.19
C ARG A 88 6.60 -10.47 -7.62
N LEU A 89 6.31 -9.87 -6.46
CA LEU A 89 7.26 -8.98 -5.82
C LEU A 89 8.56 -9.72 -5.49
N ARG A 90 8.47 -10.93 -4.93
CA ARG A 90 9.65 -11.77 -4.66
C ARG A 90 10.46 -12.04 -5.93
N THR A 91 9.80 -12.30 -7.05
CA THR A 91 10.45 -12.52 -8.35
C THR A 91 11.18 -11.27 -8.81
N VAL A 92 10.52 -10.11 -8.80
CA VAL A 92 11.13 -8.82 -9.18
C VAL A 92 12.32 -8.50 -8.29
N LEU A 93 12.16 -8.57 -6.97
CA LEU A 93 13.24 -8.31 -6.01
C LEU A 93 14.44 -9.24 -6.23
N SER A 94 14.20 -10.52 -6.56
CA SER A 94 15.28 -11.46 -6.86
C SER A 94 16.03 -11.08 -8.14
N GLU A 95 15.32 -10.66 -9.18
CA GLU A 95 15.93 -10.29 -10.47
C GLU A 95 16.78 -9.02 -10.37
N ILE A 96 16.33 -8.04 -9.58
CA ILE A 96 17.06 -6.77 -9.39
C ILE A 96 18.12 -6.84 -8.28
N GLY A 97 18.28 -7.98 -7.61
CA GLY A 97 19.28 -8.18 -6.55
C GLY A 97 18.91 -7.60 -5.17
N GLU A 98 17.64 -7.31 -4.93
CA GLU A 98 17.14 -6.65 -3.71
C GLU A 98 16.46 -7.63 -2.72
N LEU A 99 16.27 -8.91 -3.08
CA LEU A 99 15.59 -9.88 -2.23
C LEU A 99 16.28 -10.09 -0.87
N GLU A 100 17.62 -10.08 -0.82
CA GLU A 100 18.38 -10.28 0.41
C GLU A 100 18.25 -9.11 1.41
N ARG A 101 17.76 -7.96 0.94
CA ARG A 101 17.46 -6.78 1.77
C ARG A 101 16.09 -6.85 2.43
N MET A 102 15.29 -7.89 2.13
CA MET A 102 14.01 -8.15 2.80
C MET A 102 14.25 -8.86 4.12
N LYS A 103 14.24 -8.11 5.22
CA LYS A 103 14.57 -8.62 6.55
C LYS A 103 13.32 -9.03 7.33
N PRO A 104 13.38 -10.05 8.21
CA PRO A 104 12.24 -10.46 9.03
C PRO A 104 11.66 -9.31 9.84
N LEU A 105 10.33 -9.17 9.82
CA LEU A 105 9.59 -8.23 10.65
C LEU A 105 9.19 -8.90 11.97
N GLU A 106 9.34 -8.21 13.10
CA GLU A 106 8.68 -8.61 14.37
C GLU A 106 7.18 -8.28 14.25
N ASN A 107 6.38 -9.19 13.69
CA ASN A 107 4.95 -8.97 13.39
C ASN A 107 4.09 -9.09 14.65
N THR A 108 4.16 -8.09 15.53
CA THR A 108 3.44 -8.05 16.80
C THR A 108 2.51 -6.86 16.88
N GLU A 109 1.35 -7.05 17.50
CA GLU A 109 0.27 -6.07 17.52
C GLU A 109 -0.21 -5.78 18.94
N SER A 110 -0.61 -4.54 19.20
CA SER A 110 -1.30 -4.14 20.44
C SER A 110 -2.64 -3.49 20.13
N TYR A 111 -3.67 -3.89 20.87
CA TYR A 111 -4.98 -3.27 20.88
C TYR A 111 -5.20 -2.61 22.23
N PHE A 112 -5.47 -1.31 22.24
CA PHE A 112 -5.58 -0.57 23.49
C PHE A 112 -6.63 0.55 23.45
N SER A 113 -7.20 0.90 24.60
CA SER A 113 -7.98 2.11 24.78
C SER A 113 -7.23 3.11 25.65
N ARG A 114 -7.51 4.41 25.50
CA ARG A 114 -6.81 5.47 26.24
C ARG A 114 -7.06 5.44 27.75
N ASP A 115 -8.23 4.98 28.15
CA ASP A 115 -8.60 4.78 29.56
C ASP A 115 -7.99 3.49 30.16
N GLY A 116 -7.33 2.66 29.34
CA GLY A 116 -6.72 1.40 29.76
C GLY A 116 -7.71 0.26 29.97
N ALA A 117 -9.00 0.44 29.64
CA ALA A 117 -10.00 -0.62 29.73
C ALA A 117 -9.72 -1.79 28.77
N ILE A 118 -9.08 -1.50 27.64
CA ILE A 118 -8.61 -2.49 26.66
C ILE A 118 -7.09 -2.45 26.65
N ALA A 119 -6.49 -3.63 26.83
CA ALA A 119 -5.06 -3.85 26.77
C ALA A 119 -4.80 -5.30 26.35
N LEU A 120 -4.67 -5.52 25.03
CA LEU A 120 -4.36 -6.82 24.44
C LEU A 120 -3.09 -6.72 23.60
N THR A 121 -2.31 -7.80 23.57
CA THR A 121 -1.15 -7.94 22.70
C THR A 121 -1.16 -9.30 21.99
N ASP A 122 -0.85 -9.29 20.69
CA ASP A 122 -0.44 -10.48 19.97
C ASP A 122 1.09 -10.58 20.05
N ASP A 123 1.54 -11.56 20.83
CA ASP A 123 2.95 -11.79 21.13
C ASP A 123 3.52 -12.98 20.37
N SER A 124 2.76 -13.55 19.42
CA SER A 124 3.12 -14.80 18.74
C SER A 124 4.49 -14.73 18.07
N ASP A 125 4.84 -13.57 17.51
CA ASP A 125 6.13 -13.30 16.84
C ASP A 125 7.11 -12.49 17.72
N LEU A 126 6.83 -12.32 19.02
CA LEU A 126 7.68 -11.57 19.93
C LEU A 126 8.96 -12.34 20.25
N ALA A 127 10.03 -12.06 19.50
CA ALA A 127 11.32 -12.69 19.72
C ALA A 127 12.03 -12.19 20.99
N ARG A 128 11.84 -10.91 21.34
CA ARG A 128 12.46 -10.26 22.50
C ARG A 128 11.54 -9.19 23.09
N GLY A 129 11.52 -9.07 24.41
CA GLY A 129 10.71 -8.08 25.13
C GLY A 129 10.05 -8.68 26.36
N VAL A 130 8.98 -8.04 26.81
CA VAL A 130 8.17 -8.49 27.94
C VAL A 130 6.80 -8.92 27.40
N SER A 131 6.50 -10.21 27.49
CA SER A 131 5.13 -10.71 27.43
C SER A 131 4.53 -10.72 28.83
N ASP A 132 3.26 -10.35 28.90
CA ASP A 132 2.46 -10.46 30.12
C ASP A 132 1.22 -11.29 29.78
N PRO A 133 1.05 -12.50 30.36
CA PRO A 133 -0.12 -13.33 30.13
C PRO A 133 -1.45 -12.63 30.44
N ALA A 134 -1.45 -11.56 31.26
CA ALA A 134 -2.65 -10.77 31.50
C ALA A 134 -3.12 -9.95 30.28
N HIS A 135 -2.21 -9.70 29.32
CA HIS A 135 -2.46 -8.94 28.10
C HIS A 135 -2.42 -9.81 26.84
N GLU A 136 -1.83 -11.00 26.90
CA GLU A 136 -1.66 -11.88 25.75
C GLU A 136 -3.02 -12.35 25.20
N LEU A 137 -3.24 -12.14 23.89
CA LEU A 137 -4.47 -12.50 23.18
C LEU A 137 -4.80 -14.00 23.31
N ASN A 138 -3.77 -14.86 23.32
CA ASN A 138 -3.92 -16.31 23.46
C ASN A 138 -4.44 -16.74 24.84
N GLN A 139 -4.29 -15.90 25.87
CA GLN A 139 -4.78 -16.19 27.22
C GLN A 139 -6.14 -15.53 27.49
N ALA A 140 -6.55 -14.57 26.66
CA ALA A 140 -7.79 -13.84 26.82
C ALA A 140 -9.02 -14.78 26.85
N GLU A 141 -9.90 -14.52 27.82
CA GLU A 141 -11.10 -15.33 28.11
C GLU A 141 -10.81 -16.83 28.35
N GLY A 142 -9.70 -17.12 29.04
CA GLY A 142 -9.30 -18.50 29.30
C GLY A 142 -8.92 -19.26 28.03
N GLY A 143 -8.33 -18.54 27.06
CA GLY A 143 -7.87 -19.09 25.78
C GLY A 143 -8.96 -19.35 24.75
N LYS A 144 -10.17 -18.84 24.97
CA LYS A 144 -11.30 -19.01 24.03
C LYS A 144 -11.32 -17.96 22.92
N LEU A 145 -10.69 -16.80 23.13
CA LEU A 145 -10.79 -15.68 22.19
C LEU A 145 -9.97 -15.91 20.91
N ALA A 146 -8.68 -16.27 21.05
CA ALA A 146 -7.78 -16.44 19.91
C ALA A 146 -8.23 -17.52 18.90
N PRO A 147 -8.62 -18.76 19.31
CA PRO A 147 -9.11 -19.76 18.36
C PRO A 147 -10.37 -19.30 17.61
N LEU A 148 -11.27 -18.57 18.27
CA LEU A 148 -12.47 -18.04 17.63
C LEU A 148 -12.12 -16.93 16.62
N ILE A 149 -11.13 -16.07 16.91
CA ILE A 149 -10.61 -15.09 15.94
C ILE A 149 -10.11 -15.80 14.68
N THR A 150 -9.33 -16.88 14.83
CA THR A 150 -8.82 -17.67 13.69
C THR A 150 -9.96 -18.26 12.86
N VAL A 151 -11.02 -18.80 13.50
CA VAL A 151 -12.19 -19.34 12.80
C VAL A 151 -12.97 -18.26 12.06
N VAL A 152 -13.24 -17.12 12.71
CA VAL A 152 -13.90 -15.96 12.10
C VAL A 152 -13.10 -15.46 10.90
N HIS A 153 -11.78 -15.39 11.04
CA HIS A 153 -10.87 -14.95 9.98
C HIS A 153 -10.98 -15.83 8.74
N GLN A 154 -10.85 -17.15 8.92
CA GLN A 154 -10.91 -18.10 7.83
C GLN A 154 -12.29 -18.14 7.19
N SER A 155 -13.37 -18.08 7.98
CA SER A 155 -14.75 -18.03 7.44
C SER A 155 -14.97 -16.82 6.53
N ALA A 156 -14.47 -15.65 6.91
CA ALA A 156 -14.56 -14.46 6.07
C ALA A 156 -13.74 -14.58 4.77
N ILE A 157 -12.52 -15.13 4.83
CA ILE A 157 -11.72 -15.43 3.63
C ILE A 157 -12.48 -16.39 2.71
N ASP A 158 -12.97 -17.53 3.24
CA ASP A 158 -13.72 -18.53 2.48
C ASP A 158 -14.97 -17.91 1.81
N LEU A 159 -15.65 -17.00 2.51
CA LEU A 159 -16.83 -16.30 1.98
C LEU A 159 -16.45 -15.38 0.83
N VAL A 160 -15.39 -14.58 0.97
CA VAL A 160 -14.88 -13.69 -0.10
C VAL A 160 -14.42 -14.50 -1.32
N GLU A 161 -13.65 -15.56 -1.12
CA GLU A 161 -13.14 -16.42 -2.20
C GLU A 161 -14.26 -17.19 -2.92
N SER A 162 -15.37 -17.47 -2.25
CA SER A 162 -16.50 -18.16 -2.88
C SER A 162 -17.18 -17.35 -4.00
N GLY A 163 -16.93 -16.04 -4.08
CA GLY A 163 -17.56 -15.15 -5.07
C GLY A 163 -19.08 -14.99 -4.91
N ARG A 164 -19.64 -15.45 -3.80
CA ARG A 164 -21.10 -15.44 -3.53
C ARG A 164 -21.61 -14.10 -3.00
N ILE A 165 -20.72 -13.20 -2.58
CA ILE A 165 -21.05 -11.89 -2.06
C ILE A 165 -20.84 -10.81 -3.12
N THR A 166 -21.61 -9.73 -3.03
CA THR A 166 -21.44 -8.55 -3.88
C THR A 166 -20.56 -7.51 -3.18
N PRO A 167 -20.05 -6.49 -3.88
CA PRO A 167 -19.38 -5.35 -3.24
C PRO A 167 -20.22 -4.63 -2.18
N ARG A 168 -21.53 -4.87 -2.10
CA ARG A 168 -22.44 -4.27 -1.12
C ARG A 168 -22.63 -5.12 0.14
N TYR A 169 -22.10 -6.35 0.18
CA TYR A 169 -22.09 -7.15 1.40
C TYR A 169 -21.00 -6.62 2.34
N THR A 170 -21.41 -6.15 3.49
CA THR A 170 -20.58 -5.33 4.37
C THR A 170 -19.90 -6.12 5.48
N VAL A 171 -18.95 -5.47 6.17
CA VAL A 171 -18.38 -6.00 7.41
C VAL A 171 -19.47 -6.21 8.46
N ASP A 172 -20.42 -5.29 8.59
CA ASP A 172 -21.56 -5.43 9.52
C ASP A 172 -22.43 -6.64 9.17
N ASP A 173 -22.80 -6.81 7.89
CA ASP A 173 -23.61 -7.96 7.45
C ASP A 173 -22.96 -9.29 7.85
N PHE A 174 -21.63 -9.39 7.71
CA PHE A 174 -20.88 -10.59 8.08
C PHE A 174 -20.90 -10.83 9.58
N PHE A 175 -20.55 -9.83 10.39
CA PHE A 175 -20.49 -10.04 11.83
C PHE A 175 -21.87 -10.18 12.46
N ASP A 176 -22.90 -9.49 11.94
CA ASP A 176 -24.29 -9.68 12.38
C ASP A 176 -24.74 -11.11 12.11
N SER A 177 -24.38 -11.67 10.95
CA SER A 177 -24.62 -13.08 10.66
C SER A 177 -23.84 -14.01 11.58
N CYS A 178 -22.56 -13.71 11.88
CA CYS A 178 -21.77 -14.52 12.81
C CYS A 178 -22.41 -14.56 14.20
N VAL A 179 -22.97 -13.45 14.68
CA VAL A 179 -23.63 -13.36 15.99
C VAL A 179 -24.99 -14.04 15.99
N ALA A 180 -25.79 -13.84 14.94
CA ALA A 180 -27.15 -14.37 14.82
C ALA A 180 -27.16 -15.89 14.56
N THR A 181 -26.29 -16.38 13.67
CA THR A 181 -26.23 -17.78 13.24
C THR A 181 -24.79 -18.33 13.24
N PRO A 182 -24.11 -18.37 14.41
CA PRO A 182 -22.68 -18.69 14.50
C PRO A 182 -22.31 -20.04 13.90
N VAL A 183 -23.13 -21.08 14.08
CA VAL A 183 -22.85 -22.42 13.53
C VAL A 183 -22.86 -22.39 12.00
N GLU A 184 -23.84 -21.72 11.40
CA GLU A 184 -23.97 -21.64 9.94
C GLU A 184 -22.80 -20.89 9.31
N MET A 185 -22.36 -19.82 9.98
CA MET A 185 -21.28 -18.97 9.48
C MET A 185 -19.89 -19.56 9.72
N LEU A 186 -19.67 -20.25 10.85
CA LEU A 186 -18.31 -20.51 11.34
C LEU A 186 -17.94 -22.01 11.41
N ALA A 187 -18.90 -22.94 11.41
CA ALA A 187 -18.59 -24.36 11.64
C ALA A 187 -17.69 -24.96 10.56
N ALA A 188 -17.92 -24.63 9.29
CA ALA A 188 -17.10 -25.15 8.20
C ALA A 188 -15.62 -24.73 8.32
N ALA A 189 -15.37 -23.47 8.69
CA ALA A 189 -14.02 -22.96 8.94
C ALA A 189 -13.39 -23.61 10.18
N ALA A 190 -14.16 -23.79 11.25
CA ALA A 190 -13.71 -24.48 12.47
C ALA A 190 -13.29 -25.93 12.18
N ASP A 191 -14.09 -26.66 11.40
CA ASP A 191 -13.80 -28.03 10.99
C ASP A 191 -12.55 -28.11 10.10
N HIS A 192 -12.43 -27.20 9.13
CA HIS A 192 -11.24 -27.09 8.27
C HIS A 192 -9.97 -26.86 9.10
N LEU A 193 -10.02 -25.92 10.05
CA LEU A 193 -8.90 -25.57 10.93
C LEU A 193 -8.67 -26.57 12.06
N LYS A 194 -9.58 -27.55 12.25
CA LYS A 194 -9.58 -28.49 13.38
C LYS A 194 -9.63 -27.79 14.74
N ILE A 195 -10.35 -26.68 14.81
CA ILE A 195 -10.57 -25.91 16.05
C ILE A 195 -11.94 -26.29 16.62
N THR A 196 -11.97 -26.75 17.87
CA THR A 196 -13.23 -27.05 18.56
C THR A 196 -13.83 -25.78 19.15
N ILE A 197 -15.09 -25.49 18.79
CA ILE A 197 -15.89 -24.41 19.37
C ILE A 197 -17.08 -25.02 20.13
N ASP A 198 -17.31 -24.57 21.35
CA ASP A 198 -18.55 -24.88 22.08
C ASP A 198 -19.68 -23.99 21.58
N TRP A 199 -20.44 -24.49 20.61
CA TRP A 199 -21.57 -23.78 20.01
C TRP A 199 -22.74 -23.56 20.97
N GLN A 200 -22.75 -24.21 22.14
CA GLN A 200 -23.76 -24.05 23.17
C GLN A 200 -23.33 -23.07 24.28
N ASP A 201 -22.12 -22.50 24.20
CA ASP A 201 -21.62 -21.51 25.15
C ASP A 201 -22.51 -20.24 25.10
N PRO A 202 -23.24 -19.90 26.18
CA PRO A 202 -24.12 -18.73 26.18
C PRO A 202 -23.36 -17.40 26.05
N ALA A 203 -22.04 -17.40 26.27
CA ALA A 203 -21.19 -16.23 26.08
C ALA A 203 -20.70 -16.06 24.62
N LEU A 204 -20.95 -17.02 23.73
CA LEU A 204 -20.43 -16.99 22.36
C LEU A 204 -20.88 -15.74 21.56
N PRO A 205 -22.16 -15.31 21.56
CA PRO A 205 -22.57 -14.09 20.86
C PRO A 205 -21.85 -12.84 21.38
N ALA A 206 -21.73 -12.69 22.70
CA ALA A 206 -21.02 -11.55 23.30
C ALA A 206 -19.52 -11.57 22.98
N ARG A 207 -18.92 -12.75 22.88
CA ARG A 207 -17.51 -12.92 22.46
C ARG A 207 -17.30 -12.53 21.01
N LEU A 208 -18.23 -12.87 20.11
CA LEU A 208 -18.19 -12.45 18.70
C LEU A 208 -18.33 -10.94 18.56
N GLU A 209 -19.20 -10.30 19.34
CA GLU A 209 -19.28 -8.83 19.40
C GLU A 209 -17.99 -8.20 19.92
N ARG A 210 -17.38 -8.80 20.95
CA ARG A 210 -16.08 -8.34 21.44
C ARG A 210 -15.00 -8.45 20.35
N ILE A 211 -14.95 -9.55 19.60
CA ILE A 211 -14.02 -9.76 18.47
C ILE A 211 -14.22 -8.67 17.41
N ARG A 212 -15.48 -8.41 17.03
CA ARG A 212 -15.85 -7.34 16.08
C ARG A 212 -15.28 -6.00 16.52
N HIS A 213 -15.56 -5.58 17.75
CA HIS A 213 -15.24 -4.22 18.23
C HIS A 213 -13.81 -4.04 18.75
N THR A 214 -13.15 -5.10 19.23
CA THR A 214 -11.81 -5.00 19.83
C THR A 214 -10.70 -5.36 18.86
N ILE A 215 -10.98 -6.21 17.87
CA ILE A 215 -9.97 -6.75 16.94
C ILE A 215 -10.21 -6.21 15.53
N TYR A 216 -11.35 -6.57 14.92
CA TYR A 216 -11.55 -6.33 13.50
C TYR A 216 -11.84 -4.88 13.16
N TYR A 217 -12.77 -4.23 13.84
CA TYR A 217 -13.06 -2.83 13.59
C TYR A 217 -11.82 -1.93 13.70
N PRO A 218 -11.07 -1.94 14.82
CA PRO A 218 -9.90 -1.08 14.94
C PRO A 218 -8.79 -1.45 13.94
N ARG A 219 -8.57 -2.74 13.65
CA ARG A 219 -7.57 -3.16 12.65
C ARG A 219 -7.96 -2.77 11.22
N ILE A 220 -9.24 -2.89 10.84
CA ILE A 220 -9.73 -2.45 9.54
C ILE A 220 -9.65 -0.92 9.43
N SER A 221 -10.00 -0.19 10.48
CA SER A 221 -9.79 1.26 10.54
C SER A 221 -8.32 1.65 10.47
N ALA A 222 -7.39 0.76 10.87
CA ALA A 222 -5.95 0.89 10.72
C ALA A 222 -5.42 0.42 9.34
N MET A 223 -6.28 0.21 8.35
CA MET A 223 -5.87 -0.05 6.97
C MET A 223 -5.94 1.22 6.13
N TYR A 224 -4.97 1.37 5.22
CA TYR A 224 -4.83 2.53 4.34
C TYR A 224 -5.96 2.75 3.34
N PHE A 225 -7.04 1.98 3.35
CA PHE A 225 -8.19 2.18 2.46
C PHE A 225 -9.49 2.39 3.21
N ALA A 226 -9.46 2.40 4.55
CA ALA A 226 -10.58 2.82 5.37
C ALA A 226 -10.69 4.34 5.38
N ASP A 227 -11.91 4.84 5.60
CA ASP A 227 -12.16 6.25 5.90
C ASP A 227 -12.81 6.43 7.27
N ASP A 228 -13.07 7.69 7.59
CA ASP A 228 -13.55 8.16 8.90
C ASP A 228 -14.98 7.71 9.26
N ARG A 229 -15.73 7.15 8.29
CA ARG A 229 -17.07 6.57 8.50
C ARG A 229 -17.00 5.29 9.33
N GLY A 230 -15.83 4.65 9.36
CA GLY A 230 -15.59 3.42 10.09
C GLY A 230 -15.83 2.16 9.25
N PRO A 231 -15.51 1.00 9.85
CA PRO A 231 -15.32 -0.25 9.12
C PRO A 231 -16.64 -0.96 8.78
N GLY A 232 -17.70 -0.73 9.56
CA GLY A 232 -18.93 -1.53 9.48
C GLY A 232 -19.59 -1.53 8.11
N GLY A 233 -19.75 -0.35 7.49
CA GLY A 233 -20.32 -0.20 6.15
C GLY A 233 -19.35 -0.47 4.99
N MET A 234 -18.09 -0.85 5.27
CA MET A 234 -17.15 -1.21 4.22
C MET A 234 -17.53 -2.56 3.61
N PRO A 235 -17.27 -2.79 2.30
CA PRO A 235 -17.39 -4.11 1.70
C PRO A 235 -16.50 -5.12 2.44
N LEU A 236 -17.04 -6.29 2.80
CA LEU A 236 -16.25 -7.34 3.45
C LEU A 236 -15.02 -7.73 2.60
N GLN A 237 -15.18 -7.71 1.28
CA GLN A 237 -14.14 -8.04 0.31
C GLN A 237 -12.85 -7.22 0.51
N ALA A 238 -12.93 -5.94 0.86
CA ALA A 238 -11.75 -5.07 0.92
C ALA A 238 -10.74 -5.49 2.01
N PRO A 239 -11.11 -5.54 3.31
CA PRO A 239 -10.17 -5.96 4.36
C PRO A 239 -9.78 -7.43 4.27
N PHE A 240 -10.64 -8.32 3.80
CA PHE A 240 -10.32 -9.75 3.74
C PHE A 240 -9.49 -10.15 2.52
N GLU A 241 -9.51 -9.37 1.44
CA GLU A 241 -8.52 -9.46 0.39
C GLU A 241 -7.13 -8.98 0.88
N TYR A 242 -7.10 -7.92 1.70
CA TYR A 242 -5.87 -7.51 2.38
C TYR A 242 -5.35 -8.62 3.29
N TYR A 243 -6.20 -9.19 4.16
CA TYR A 243 -5.79 -10.26 5.06
C TYR A 243 -5.26 -11.48 4.32
N ARG A 244 -5.95 -11.92 3.26
CA ARG A 244 -5.53 -13.05 2.42
C ARG A 244 -4.13 -12.87 1.84
N ILE A 245 -3.75 -11.64 1.47
CA ILE A 245 -2.46 -11.35 0.84
C ILE A 245 -1.43 -10.93 1.88
N GLN A 246 -1.66 -9.85 2.65
CA GLN A 246 -0.70 -9.34 3.62
C GLN A 246 -0.50 -10.27 4.82
N GLU A 247 -1.54 -10.90 5.34
CA GLU A 247 -1.46 -11.75 6.54
C GLU A 247 -1.50 -13.25 6.21
N GLY A 248 -1.76 -13.62 4.96
CA GLY A 248 -1.96 -15.00 4.54
C GLY A 248 -0.67 -15.81 4.40
N GLY A 249 -0.83 -17.07 3.98
CA GLY A 249 0.24 -18.06 4.08
C GLY A 249 0.33 -18.65 5.50
N SER A 250 0.77 -19.90 5.61
CA SER A 250 0.85 -20.60 6.89
C SER A 250 2.20 -21.31 7.02
N PRO A 251 3.17 -20.74 7.75
CA PRO A 251 3.13 -19.40 8.38
C PRO A 251 3.26 -18.25 7.34
N PRO A 252 2.84 -17.01 7.70
CA PRO A 252 3.18 -15.82 6.92
C PRO A 252 4.70 -15.55 6.96
N ASP A 253 5.23 -14.86 5.95
CA ASP A 253 6.64 -14.46 5.85
C ASP A 253 6.75 -12.93 5.78
N ARG A 254 6.51 -12.27 6.93
CA ARG A 254 6.47 -10.81 7.04
C ARG A 254 7.88 -10.21 7.00
N ARG A 255 8.06 -9.24 6.10
CA ARG A 255 9.36 -8.62 5.83
C ARG A 255 9.27 -7.10 5.76
N TYR A 256 10.28 -6.43 6.29
CA TYR A 256 10.51 -5.02 6.05
C TYR A 256 11.66 -4.81 5.05
N PHE A 257 11.74 -3.60 4.51
CA PHE A 257 12.78 -3.18 3.56
C PHE A 257 14.00 -2.62 4.32
N GLU A 258 15.15 -3.29 4.25
CA GLU A 258 16.41 -2.67 4.68
C GLU A 258 16.65 -1.39 3.86
N HIS A 259 16.88 -0.27 4.54
CA HIS A 259 16.94 1.09 3.97
C HIS A 259 15.62 1.67 3.44
N GLY A 260 14.51 0.97 3.61
CA GLY A 260 13.15 1.46 3.38
C GLY A 260 12.59 1.17 2.01
N SER A 261 11.27 1.26 1.91
CA SER A 261 10.48 0.85 0.74
C SER A 261 10.77 1.67 -0.51
N GLN A 262 11.26 2.90 -0.37
CA GLN A 262 11.60 3.72 -1.54
C GLN A 262 12.81 3.17 -2.29
N HIS A 263 13.75 2.54 -1.56
CA HIS A 263 15.02 2.10 -2.12
C HIS A 263 14.86 1.07 -3.23
N TRP A 264 14.03 0.03 -3.01
CA TRP A 264 13.86 -1.03 -4.02
C TRP A 264 13.17 -0.51 -5.29
N LEU A 265 12.33 0.53 -5.20
CA LEU A 265 11.69 1.17 -6.35
C LEU A 265 12.70 1.96 -7.18
N GLU A 266 13.63 2.64 -6.51
CA GLU A 266 14.75 3.29 -7.16
C GLU A 266 15.73 2.28 -7.79
N ALA A 267 15.96 1.14 -7.12
CA ALA A 267 16.74 0.03 -7.67
C ALA A 267 16.06 -0.60 -8.90
N LEU A 268 14.74 -0.82 -8.86
CA LEU A 268 13.96 -1.28 -10.02
C LEU A 268 14.06 -0.29 -11.18
N ALA A 269 13.95 1.00 -10.91
CA ALA A 269 14.10 2.05 -11.91
C ALA A 269 15.49 2.04 -12.56
N ALA A 270 16.56 1.89 -11.76
CA ALA A 270 17.92 1.75 -12.25
C ALA A 270 18.10 0.49 -13.10
N TYR A 271 17.53 -0.64 -12.68
CA TYR A 271 17.55 -1.90 -13.42
C TYR A 271 16.89 -1.77 -14.79
N ILE A 272 15.65 -1.26 -14.86
CA ILE A 272 14.93 -1.17 -16.14
C ILE A 272 15.48 -0.09 -17.09
N ALA A 273 16.09 0.97 -16.54
CA ALA A 273 16.71 2.03 -17.34
C ALA A 273 18.14 1.69 -17.79
N ASN A 274 18.75 0.63 -17.25
CA ASN A 274 20.09 0.21 -17.66
C ASN A 274 20.07 -0.24 -19.13
N PRO A 275 20.90 0.36 -20.02
CA PRO A 275 20.99 -0.03 -21.42
C PRO A 275 21.39 -1.49 -21.67
N GLU A 276 21.98 -2.16 -20.68
CA GLU A 276 22.38 -3.56 -20.74
C GLU A 276 21.24 -4.53 -20.38
N THR A 277 20.15 -4.03 -19.79
CA THR A 277 18.97 -4.85 -19.48
C THR A 277 18.27 -5.27 -20.77
N GLN A 278 18.00 -6.56 -20.90
CA GLN A 278 17.38 -7.11 -22.12
C GLN A 278 15.94 -6.61 -22.30
N GLY A 279 15.59 -6.26 -23.54
CA GLY A 279 14.25 -5.85 -23.94
C GLY A 279 14.18 -4.41 -24.46
N PRO A 280 12.95 -3.87 -24.65
CA PRO A 280 12.70 -2.48 -24.97
C PRO A 280 13.45 -1.48 -24.07
N ARG A 281 13.86 -0.35 -24.66
CA ARG A 281 14.49 0.74 -23.91
C ARG A 281 13.45 1.47 -23.07
N VAL A 282 13.78 1.70 -21.80
CA VAL A 282 12.97 2.49 -20.86
C VAL A 282 13.65 3.82 -20.59
N LYS A 283 12.94 4.92 -20.82
CA LYS A 283 13.34 6.26 -20.42
C LYS A 283 12.50 6.72 -19.25
N ILE A 284 13.14 7.08 -18.14
CA ILE A 284 12.45 7.63 -16.96
C ILE A 284 12.74 9.14 -16.89
N LEU A 285 11.67 9.94 -16.89
CA LEU A 285 11.72 11.40 -16.83
C LEU A 285 11.16 11.85 -15.48
N ARG A 286 12.05 12.32 -14.59
CA ARG A 286 11.72 12.85 -13.25
C ARG A 286 11.59 14.37 -13.30
N GLY A 287 10.82 14.94 -12.38
CA GLY A 287 10.58 16.38 -12.31
C GLY A 287 9.79 16.92 -13.51
N ILE A 288 9.09 16.05 -14.24
CA ILE A 288 8.35 16.42 -15.46
C ILE A 288 6.85 16.21 -15.20
N ASP A 289 6.13 17.31 -15.01
CA ASP A 289 4.67 17.34 -14.96
C ASP A 289 4.10 17.52 -16.36
N VAL A 290 3.31 16.54 -16.82
CA VAL A 290 2.77 16.49 -18.18
C VAL A 290 1.25 16.56 -18.21
N GLU A 291 0.73 17.15 -19.29
CA GLU A 291 -0.63 16.97 -19.77
C GLU A 291 -0.64 16.16 -21.06
N ALA A 292 -1.74 15.45 -21.32
CA ALA A 292 -1.89 14.61 -22.50
C ALA A 292 -3.16 14.95 -23.28
N ARG A 293 -3.02 15.07 -24.61
CA ARG A 293 -4.13 15.16 -25.54
C ARG A 293 -4.28 13.85 -26.30
N LEU A 294 -5.46 13.26 -26.21
CA LEU A 294 -5.82 11.97 -26.81
C LEU A 294 -6.49 12.15 -28.16
N SER A 295 -6.23 11.22 -29.06
CA SER A 295 -6.92 11.02 -30.34
C SER A 295 -7.03 9.52 -30.60
N PRO A 296 -7.89 9.06 -31.54
CA PRO A 296 -7.91 7.64 -31.93
C PRO A 296 -6.55 7.10 -32.42
N GLN A 297 -5.68 7.98 -32.94
CA GLN A 297 -4.37 7.62 -33.47
C GLN A 297 -3.29 7.48 -32.38
N GLY A 298 -3.46 8.11 -31.23
CA GLY A 298 -2.44 8.16 -30.18
C GLY A 298 -2.64 9.30 -29.20
N ALA A 299 -1.60 9.58 -28.42
CA ALA A 299 -1.52 10.67 -27.46
C ALA A 299 -0.35 11.62 -27.78
N THR A 300 -0.55 12.91 -27.54
CA THR A 300 0.53 13.91 -27.48
C THR A 300 0.65 14.40 -26.05
N LEU A 301 1.86 14.35 -25.49
CA LEU A 301 2.15 14.87 -24.15
C LEU A 301 2.91 16.19 -24.25
N ALA A 302 2.61 17.13 -23.36
CA ALA A 302 3.32 18.39 -23.22
C ALA A 302 3.62 18.64 -21.74
N GLU A 303 4.80 19.18 -21.44
CA GLU A 303 5.13 19.59 -20.08
C GLU A 303 4.36 20.87 -19.70
N ARG A 304 3.76 20.89 -18.51
CA ARG A 304 2.98 22.04 -18.02
C ARG A 304 3.82 23.23 -17.58
N THR A 305 5.00 22.96 -17.02
CA THR A 305 5.83 23.94 -16.31
C THR A 305 6.85 24.63 -17.21
N ALA A 306 7.26 23.99 -18.31
CA ALA A 306 7.96 24.66 -19.40
C ALA A 306 6.93 25.33 -20.33
N SER A 307 7.34 26.31 -21.13
CA SER A 307 6.55 27.09 -22.11
C SER A 307 5.84 26.26 -23.22
N GLY A 308 5.58 24.97 -23.00
CA GLY A 308 5.03 24.03 -23.98
C GLY A 308 6.05 23.56 -25.03
N GLU A 309 7.34 23.86 -24.81
CA GLU A 309 8.45 23.55 -25.72
C GLU A 309 8.82 22.06 -25.74
N ARG A 310 8.74 21.38 -24.58
CA ARG A 310 8.99 19.93 -24.50
C ARG A 310 7.70 19.16 -24.77
N ARG A 311 7.72 18.36 -25.84
CA ARG A 311 6.58 17.55 -26.31
C ARG A 311 7.02 16.12 -26.62
N TRP A 312 6.10 15.19 -26.41
CA TRP A 312 6.28 13.77 -26.71
C TRP A 312 5.06 13.23 -27.46
N GLN A 313 5.25 12.14 -28.19
CA GLN A 313 4.18 11.39 -28.84
C GLN A 313 4.19 9.97 -28.31
N ALA A 314 3.00 9.40 -28.13
CA ALA A 314 2.80 8.03 -27.76
C ALA A 314 1.68 7.42 -28.58
N ASP A 315 1.82 6.17 -28.97
CA ASP A 315 0.75 5.41 -29.61
C ASP A 315 -0.20 4.82 -28.57
N ILE A 316 0.27 4.68 -27.32
CA ILE A 316 -0.49 4.24 -26.15
C ILE A 316 -0.06 5.04 -24.92
N LEU A 317 -1.04 5.53 -24.18
CA LEU A 317 -0.87 6.15 -22.87
C LEU A 317 -1.39 5.22 -21.78
N ILE A 318 -0.59 4.99 -20.74
CA ILE A 318 -1.01 4.26 -19.55
C ILE A 318 -0.96 5.21 -18.35
N MET A 319 -2.09 5.37 -17.69
CA MET A 319 -2.25 6.14 -16.47
C MET A 319 -1.91 5.26 -15.28
N ALA A 320 -0.82 5.57 -14.58
CA ALA A 320 -0.42 4.94 -13.31
C ALA A 320 -0.61 5.90 -12.11
N THR A 321 -1.56 6.83 -12.24
CA THR A 321 -1.93 7.82 -11.23
C THR A 321 -3.17 7.39 -10.46
N HIS A 322 -3.53 8.13 -9.41
CA HIS A 322 -4.88 8.06 -8.86
C HIS A 322 -5.93 8.42 -9.92
N ALA A 323 -7.13 7.84 -9.79
CA ALA A 323 -8.27 8.10 -10.67
C ALA A 323 -8.65 9.60 -10.70
N GLU A 324 -8.68 10.27 -9.53
CA GLU A 324 -9.00 11.71 -9.46
C GLU A 324 -7.90 12.61 -10.04
N ASP A 325 -6.64 12.10 -10.09
CA ASP A 325 -5.52 12.83 -10.68
C ASP A 325 -5.47 12.63 -12.20
N ALA A 326 -6.09 11.56 -12.74
CA ALA A 326 -6.03 11.25 -14.17
C ALA A 326 -6.90 12.19 -15.03
N LEU A 327 -8.15 12.46 -14.65
CA LEU A 327 -9.05 13.27 -15.48
C LEU A 327 -8.55 14.70 -15.75
N PRO A 328 -8.01 15.45 -14.75
CA PRO A 328 -7.51 16.81 -14.99
C PRO A 328 -6.32 16.88 -15.96
N ILE A 329 -5.62 15.76 -16.17
CA ILE A 329 -4.43 15.74 -17.03
C ILE A 329 -4.72 15.33 -18.47
N LEU A 330 -5.93 14.87 -18.76
CA LEU A 330 -6.34 14.34 -20.05
C LEU A 330 -7.25 15.32 -20.80
N THR A 331 -6.92 15.59 -22.06
CA THR A 331 -7.80 16.26 -23.02
C THR A 331 -8.23 15.25 -24.09
N PHE A 332 -9.53 15.01 -24.22
CA PHE A 332 -10.08 14.10 -25.22
C PHE A 332 -10.34 14.87 -26.52
N GLY A 333 -9.73 14.42 -27.62
CA GLY A 333 -9.96 14.94 -28.96
C GLY A 333 -11.27 14.45 -29.58
N ASP A 334 -11.51 14.88 -30.82
CA ASP A 334 -12.72 14.55 -31.56
C ASP A 334 -12.93 13.03 -31.69
N GLY A 335 -14.19 12.59 -31.57
CA GLY A 335 -14.57 11.19 -31.66
C GLY A 335 -14.40 10.38 -30.36
N LEU A 336 -13.92 11.00 -29.27
CA LEU A 336 -13.72 10.31 -27.98
C LEU A 336 -14.74 10.71 -26.89
N THR A 337 -15.79 11.46 -27.23
CA THR A 337 -16.76 12.01 -26.25
C THR A 337 -17.45 10.94 -25.41
N GLU A 338 -17.94 9.86 -26.04
CA GLU A 338 -18.60 8.76 -25.30
C GLU A 338 -17.64 8.04 -24.37
N ILE A 339 -16.40 7.83 -24.81
CA ILE A 339 -15.33 7.21 -24.01
C ILE A 339 -14.98 8.12 -22.83
N GLN A 340 -14.87 9.43 -23.05
CA GLN A 340 -14.65 10.40 -22.00
C GLN A 340 -15.75 10.34 -20.93
N GLN A 341 -17.03 10.33 -21.33
CA GLN A 341 -18.15 10.24 -20.40
C GLN A 341 -18.14 8.93 -19.61
N GLY A 342 -17.86 7.81 -20.27
CA GLY A 342 -17.71 6.50 -19.62
C GLY A 342 -16.59 6.50 -18.59
N LEU A 343 -15.41 7.03 -18.94
CA LEU A 343 -14.28 7.12 -18.02
C LEU A 343 -14.55 8.11 -16.87
N GLN A 344 -15.22 9.23 -17.11
CA GLN A 344 -15.66 10.14 -16.05
C GLN A 344 -16.58 9.45 -15.05
N HIS A 345 -17.49 8.60 -15.53
CA HIS A 345 -18.35 7.80 -14.66
C HIS A 345 -17.56 6.78 -13.83
N ILE A 346 -16.64 6.03 -14.45
CA ILE A 346 -15.84 5.01 -13.76
C ILE A 346 -14.91 5.66 -12.73
N LEU A 347 -14.10 6.63 -13.15
CA LEU A 347 -13.08 7.26 -12.30
C LEU A 347 -13.72 8.10 -11.18
N GLY A 348 -14.90 8.69 -11.42
CA GLY A 348 -15.65 9.46 -10.43
C GLY A 348 -16.22 8.65 -9.27
N LYS A 349 -16.27 7.31 -9.38
CA LYS A 349 -16.67 6.41 -8.28
C LYS A 349 -15.61 6.28 -7.20
N VAL A 350 -14.34 6.51 -7.54
CA VAL A 350 -13.21 6.29 -6.64
C VAL A 350 -13.06 7.49 -5.71
N ARG A 351 -13.39 7.30 -4.44
CA ARG A 351 -13.16 8.29 -3.39
C ARG A 351 -11.71 8.25 -2.91
N TYR A 352 -11.21 9.39 -2.48
CA TYR A 352 -9.90 9.52 -1.85
C TYR A 352 -10.02 10.18 -0.50
N THR A 353 -9.19 9.75 0.44
CA THR A 353 -8.96 10.44 1.70
C THR A 353 -7.47 10.73 1.88
N ARG A 354 -7.17 11.54 2.88
CA ARG A 354 -5.85 12.08 3.15
C ARG A 354 -5.53 11.93 4.63
N SER A 355 -4.33 11.43 4.89
CA SER A 355 -3.76 11.32 6.22
C SER A 355 -2.32 11.84 6.18
N PHE A 356 -1.76 12.15 7.33
CA PHE A 356 -0.35 12.44 7.50
C PHE A 356 0.33 11.25 8.15
N SER A 357 1.51 10.91 7.66
CA SER A 357 2.41 9.99 8.35
C SER A 357 3.59 10.79 8.88
N VAL A 358 3.86 10.66 10.17
CA VAL A 358 4.81 11.52 10.90
C VAL A 358 5.82 10.66 11.65
N CYS A 359 7.10 10.88 11.40
CA CYS A 359 8.20 10.29 12.15
C CYS A 359 8.57 11.17 13.36
N HIS A 360 8.49 10.62 14.57
CA HIS A 360 8.57 11.42 15.80
C HIS A 360 9.04 10.63 17.04
N THR A 361 9.12 11.30 18.18
CA THR A 361 9.49 10.74 19.50
C THR A 361 8.38 10.87 20.56
N ALA A 362 7.19 11.34 20.16
CA ALA A 362 6.04 11.53 21.04
C ALA A 362 5.42 10.24 21.58
N ALA A 363 5.92 9.77 22.74
CA ALA A 363 5.44 8.56 23.40
C ALA A 363 3.98 8.62 23.87
N ALA A 364 3.40 9.82 24.02
CA ALA A 364 1.99 10.01 24.39
C ALA A 364 0.99 9.47 23.36
N ARG A 365 1.48 9.07 22.18
CA ARG A 365 0.71 8.40 21.13
C ARG A 365 0.45 6.93 21.40
N LEU A 366 1.34 6.29 22.16
CA LEU A 366 1.31 4.87 22.47
C LEU A 366 0.59 4.61 23.80
N PRO A 367 0.24 3.34 24.11
CA PRO A 367 -0.33 3.00 25.41
C PRO A 367 0.52 3.52 26.58
N PRO A 368 -0.08 4.04 27.67
CA PRO A 368 0.68 4.49 28.84
C PRO A 368 1.57 3.38 29.45
N ASN A 369 1.09 2.13 29.42
CA ASN A 369 1.90 0.98 29.81
C ASN A 369 2.83 0.58 28.65
N ARG A 370 4.13 0.85 28.83
CA ARG A 370 5.19 0.53 27.86
C ARG A 370 5.32 -0.97 27.58
N ASN A 371 4.86 -1.84 28.48
CA ASN A 371 4.87 -3.29 28.24
C ASN A 371 3.89 -3.71 27.15
N LEU A 372 2.91 -2.87 26.79
CA LEU A 372 1.98 -3.12 25.69
C LEU A 372 2.56 -2.75 24.34
N TRP A 373 3.66 -2.00 24.27
CA TRP A 373 4.18 -1.50 23.00
C TRP A 373 4.62 -2.65 22.11
N ARG A 374 4.04 -2.74 20.92
CA ARG A 374 4.38 -3.69 19.87
C ARG A 374 4.81 -2.97 18.60
N THR A 375 5.15 -3.71 17.55
CA THR A 375 5.49 -3.12 16.26
C THR A 375 4.33 -2.26 15.77
N ASP A 376 3.12 -2.81 15.84
CA ASP A 376 1.86 -2.16 15.47
C ASP A 376 1.03 -1.86 16.71
N ASN A 377 0.61 -0.62 16.92
CA ASN A 377 -0.20 -0.23 18.08
C ASN A 377 -1.48 0.43 17.57
N ILE A 378 -2.60 -0.21 17.84
CA ILE A 378 -3.91 0.09 17.29
C ILE A 378 -4.80 0.55 18.45
N GLU A 379 -5.26 1.80 18.37
CA GLU A 379 -6.21 2.32 19.34
C GLU A 379 -7.61 1.79 19.01
N VAL A 380 -8.29 1.26 20.02
CA VAL A 380 -9.69 0.86 19.92
C VAL A 380 -10.58 2.08 20.11
N ARG A 381 -11.49 2.27 19.16
CA ARG A 381 -12.48 3.35 19.15
C ARG A 381 -13.39 3.27 20.38
N ASN A 382 -13.73 4.40 20.97
CA ASN A 382 -14.79 4.45 21.97
C ASN A 382 -16.15 4.33 21.28
N PRO A 383 -17.13 3.59 21.84
CA PRO A 383 -18.46 3.45 21.23
C PRO A 383 -19.15 4.78 20.88
N GLU A 384 -18.85 5.84 21.63
CA GLU A 384 -19.41 7.18 21.47
C GLU A 384 -18.71 8.02 20.38
N ASP A 385 -17.53 7.62 19.91
CA ASP A 385 -16.82 8.35 18.87
C ASP A 385 -17.68 8.31 17.61
N THR A 386 -17.90 9.44 16.93
CA THR A 386 -18.61 9.51 15.63
C THR A 386 -17.67 9.71 14.44
N PHE A 387 -16.39 9.94 14.72
CA PHE A 387 -15.33 10.18 13.74
C PHE A 387 -14.07 9.44 14.22
N PHE A 388 -13.59 8.47 13.43
CA PHE A 388 -12.42 7.67 13.78
C PHE A 388 -11.55 7.46 12.53
N PRO A 389 -10.62 8.41 12.26
CA PRO A 389 -9.82 8.38 11.05
C PRO A 389 -8.79 7.25 11.09
N TYR A 390 -8.18 6.97 9.94
CA TYR A 390 -7.09 6.02 9.83
C TYR A 390 -5.99 6.31 10.86
N ARG A 391 -5.78 5.37 11.77
CA ARG A 391 -4.85 5.52 12.88
C ARG A 391 -4.12 4.23 13.21
N ILE A 392 -2.79 4.32 13.15
CA ILE A 392 -1.87 3.30 13.63
C ILE A 392 -0.59 4.00 14.07
N ASP A 393 0.00 3.51 15.15
CA ASP A 393 1.22 4.04 15.74
C ASP A 393 2.28 2.92 15.73
N TYR A 394 3.32 3.05 14.90
CA TYR A 394 4.37 2.06 14.73
C TYR A 394 5.55 2.32 15.66
N VAL A 395 6.03 1.29 16.36
CA VAL A 395 7.33 1.36 17.06
C VAL A 395 8.43 0.97 16.08
N ALA A 396 9.01 1.98 15.42
CA ALA A 396 9.96 1.78 14.33
C ALA A 396 11.23 1.01 14.76
N ASN A 397 11.62 1.15 16.04
CA ASN A 397 12.71 0.36 16.61
C ASN A 397 12.45 -1.16 16.55
N ARG A 398 11.21 -1.60 16.82
CA ARG A 398 10.80 -3.01 16.77
C ARG A 398 10.62 -3.47 15.33
N HIS A 399 9.97 -2.64 14.51
CA HIS A 399 9.78 -2.90 13.08
C HIS A 399 11.08 -3.24 12.35
N GLN A 400 12.19 -2.61 12.74
CA GLN A 400 13.51 -2.77 12.13
C GLN A 400 14.51 -3.44 13.07
N ASN A 401 14.06 -4.23 14.06
CA ASN A 401 14.95 -4.91 15.01
C ASN A 401 15.52 -6.18 14.37
N ASP A 402 16.76 -6.08 13.86
CA ASP A 402 17.42 -7.18 13.16
C ASP A 402 18.56 -7.74 14.01
N ALA A 403 18.42 -9.02 14.41
CA ALA A 403 19.40 -9.72 15.23
C ALA A 403 20.72 -10.01 14.49
N GLU A 404 20.68 -10.11 13.15
CA GLU A 404 21.84 -10.38 12.30
C GLU A 404 22.58 -9.09 11.94
N ASN A 405 21.90 -7.95 11.97
CA ASN A 405 22.51 -6.65 11.76
C ASN A 405 22.97 -6.03 13.09
N SER A 406 24.28 -6.04 13.37
CA SER A 406 24.83 -5.48 14.62
C SER A 406 24.50 -4.00 14.87
N ASP A 407 24.12 -3.25 13.83
CA ASP A 407 23.68 -1.86 13.97
C ASP A 407 22.23 -1.72 14.42
N TYR A 408 21.39 -2.74 14.19
CA TYR A 408 19.96 -2.74 14.51
C TYR A 408 19.57 -3.82 15.52
N ASN A 409 20.50 -4.69 15.90
CA ASN A 409 20.32 -5.71 16.91
C ASN A 409 20.02 -5.08 18.27
N GLN A 410 18.84 -5.36 18.83
CA GLN A 410 18.34 -4.73 20.06
C GLN A 410 18.18 -3.21 19.91
N ALA A 411 17.73 -2.75 18.74
CA ALA A 411 17.32 -1.38 18.55
C ALA A 411 16.24 -1.02 19.59
N GLY A 412 16.59 -0.16 20.55
CA GLY A 412 15.69 0.14 21.68
C GLY A 412 15.67 1.60 22.11
N LEU A 413 16.79 2.33 21.99
CA LEU A 413 16.88 3.73 22.40
C LEU A 413 17.78 4.58 21.46
N PRO A 414 17.46 5.88 21.27
CA PRO A 414 16.18 6.48 21.64
C PRO A 414 15.04 5.87 20.82
N GLN A 415 13.84 5.87 21.39
CA GLN A 415 12.66 5.36 20.71
C GLN A 415 12.16 6.40 19.73
N TYR A 416 11.72 5.91 18.58
CA TYR A 416 11.05 6.73 17.58
C TYR A 416 9.92 5.93 16.95
N PHE A 417 8.97 6.67 16.41
CA PHE A 417 7.68 6.16 15.99
C PHE A 417 7.32 6.72 14.63
N VAL A 418 6.48 5.99 13.90
CA VAL A 418 5.74 6.52 12.77
C VAL A 418 4.27 6.45 13.11
N SER A 419 3.58 7.58 13.04
CA SER A 419 2.16 7.64 13.38
C SER A 419 1.35 8.22 12.25
N LEU A 420 0.22 7.57 11.98
CA LEU A 420 -0.79 8.02 11.04
C LEU A 420 -1.78 8.91 11.79
N VAL A 421 -1.91 10.14 11.31
CA VAL A 421 -2.76 11.18 11.91
C VAL A 421 -3.49 11.97 10.82
N ASP A 422 -4.71 12.38 11.09
CA ASP A 422 -5.55 13.28 10.29
C ASP A 422 -5.13 14.75 10.40
N ASP A 423 -4.38 15.13 11.44
CA ASP A 423 -3.85 16.48 11.64
C ASP A 423 -2.44 16.43 12.23
N LEU A 424 -1.50 17.16 11.62
CA LEU A 424 -0.11 17.27 12.08
C LEU A 424 0.00 17.80 13.52
N ASN A 425 -0.94 18.61 13.99
CA ASN A 425 -0.97 19.12 15.37
C ASN A 425 -1.19 18.03 16.42
N LYS A 426 -1.60 16.81 16.02
CA LYS A 426 -1.68 15.66 16.92
C LYS A 426 -0.31 15.18 17.41
N ILE A 427 0.77 15.62 16.76
CA ILE A 427 2.15 15.41 17.20
C ILE A 427 2.77 16.77 17.56
N PRO A 428 3.33 16.96 18.77
CA PRO A 428 4.04 18.19 19.10
C PRO A 428 5.22 18.43 18.13
N HIS A 429 5.32 19.63 17.55
CA HIS A 429 6.37 19.95 16.55
C HIS A 429 7.80 19.72 17.06
N ARG A 430 8.03 19.90 18.37
CA ARG A 430 9.33 19.66 19.03
C ARG A 430 9.71 18.18 19.09
N GLU A 431 8.72 17.29 19.00
CA GLU A 431 8.89 15.84 19.05
C GLU A 431 8.90 15.21 17.65
N MET A 432 8.49 15.96 16.60
CA MET A 432 8.70 15.58 15.20
C MET A 432 10.19 15.61 14.85
N LEU A 433 10.68 14.50 14.30
CA LEU A 433 12.06 14.39 13.84
C LEU A 433 12.29 15.19 12.56
N GLU A 434 13.54 15.56 12.31
CA GLU A 434 13.93 16.26 11.08
C GLU A 434 14.30 15.26 9.98
N ARG A 435 13.88 15.54 8.75
CA ARG A 435 14.33 14.79 7.58
C ARG A 435 15.83 15.07 7.37
N ARG A 436 16.59 14.01 7.16
CA ARG A 436 18.00 14.06 6.78
C ARG A 436 18.19 13.45 5.39
N PRO A 437 19.23 13.88 4.65
CA PRO A 437 19.63 13.19 3.44
C PRO A 437 19.95 11.73 3.72
N SER A 438 19.65 10.87 2.74
CA SER A 438 20.08 9.47 2.77
C SER A 438 21.61 9.39 2.94
N PRO A 439 22.12 8.52 3.82
CA PRO A 439 23.56 8.24 3.91
C PRO A 439 24.03 7.28 2.80
N LEU A 440 23.12 6.67 2.05
CA LEU A 440 23.46 5.85 0.91
C LEU A 440 23.94 6.79 -0.21
N ASN A 441 25.09 6.48 -0.81
CA ASN A 441 25.68 7.23 -1.94
C ASN A 441 24.86 6.98 -3.22
N ASP A 442 23.57 7.29 -3.18
CA ASP A 442 22.69 7.18 -4.32
C ASP A 442 22.80 8.49 -5.10
N SER A 443 23.03 8.41 -6.41
CA SER A 443 23.15 9.55 -7.33
C SER A 443 21.83 10.35 -7.49
N ILE A 444 20.88 10.16 -6.59
CA ILE A 444 19.53 10.72 -6.61
C ILE A 444 19.52 11.92 -5.69
N ALA A 445 19.59 13.11 -6.29
CA ALA A 445 19.36 14.35 -5.56
C ALA A 445 17.91 14.35 -5.04
N THR A 446 17.74 14.12 -3.75
CA THR A 446 16.46 14.30 -3.07
C THR A 446 16.37 15.75 -2.62
N ASP A 447 15.32 16.47 -2.99
CA ASP A 447 15.00 17.71 -2.28
C ASP A 447 14.43 17.29 -0.92
N PRO A 448 15.11 17.60 0.21
CA PRO A 448 14.59 17.27 1.53
C PRO A 448 13.22 17.94 1.83
N ASN A 449 12.79 18.89 1.00
CA ASN A 449 11.48 19.53 1.10
C ASN A 449 10.38 18.85 0.25
N GLU A 450 10.72 17.87 -0.59
CA GLU A 450 9.74 17.14 -1.40
C GLU A 450 9.11 16.02 -0.56
N ALA A 451 7.98 16.31 0.09
CA ALA A 451 7.23 15.35 0.90
C ALA A 451 5.81 15.13 0.35
N GLY A 452 5.46 13.90 0.01
CA GLY A 452 4.07 13.51 -0.30
C GLY A 452 3.37 14.35 -1.37
N TYR A 453 2.05 14.49 -1.26
CA TYR A 453 1.23 15.33 -2.15
C TYR A 453 1.10 16.78 -1.64
N ARG A 454 2.22 17.41 -1.22
CA ARG A 454 2.26 18.77 -0.65
C ARG A 454 1.63 19.85 -1.54
N ASP A 455 1.64 19.67 -2.85
CA ASP A 455 0.98 20.55 -3.83
C ASP A 455 -0.54 20.70 -3.58
N ARG A 456 -1.13 19.80 -2.80
CA ARG A 456 -2.54 19.84 -2.39
C ARG A 456 -2.79 20.57 -1.07
N LEU A 457 -1.75 21.03 -0.37
CA LEU A 457 -1.86 21.73 0.90
C LEU A 457 -1.69 23.25 0.73
N PRO A 458 -2.32 24.07 1.60
CA PRO A 458 -1.94 25.46 1.75
C PRO A 458 -0.43 25.59 2.10
N PRO A 459 0.20 26.76 1.85
CA PRO A 459 1.57 27.01 2.27
C PRO A 459 1.76 26.67 3.76
N LEU A 460 2.72 25.78 4.03
CA LEU A 460 3.00 25.31 5.38
C LEU A 460 3.99 26.27 6.06
N GLY A 461 3.88 26.39 7.38
CA GLY A 461 4.86 27.17 8.14
C GLY A 461 6.26 26.57 8.03
N SER A 462 7.29 27.41 7.95
CA SER A 462 8.70 27.00 7.80
C SER A 462 9.17 25.97 8.85
N ALA A 463 8.55 25.96 10.03
CA ALA A 463 8.83 24.99 11.09
C ALA A 463 8.49 23.53 10.72
N LEU A 464 7.66 23.29 9.71
CA LEU A 464 7.26 21.96 9.24
C LEU A 464 8.03 21.51 7.98
N GLU A 465 8.71 22.43 7.28
CA GLU A 465 9.35 22.13 6.00
C GLU A 465 10.40 21.02 6.13
N ALA A 466 11.28 21.16 7.13
CA ALA A 466 12.37 20.22 7.44
C ALA A 466 11.93 18.99 8.26
N LYS A 467 10.66 18.88 8.64
CA LYS A 467 10.18 17.78 9.48
C LYS A 467 9.93 16.51 8.68
N ALA A 468 10.14 15.37 9.32
CA ALA A 468 10.01 14.03 8.75
C ALA A 468 8.53 13.59 8.76
N TRP A 469 7.72 14.15 7.88
CA TRP A 469 6.34 13.73 7.64
C TRP A 469 6.02 13.74 6.14
N THR A 470 4.94 13.08 5.74
CA THR A 470 4.40 13.09 4.38
C THR A 470 2.87 13.19 4.39
N LEU A 471 2.30 13.80 3.34
CA LEU A 471 0.86 13.71 3.07
C LEU A 471 0.59 12.43 2.29
N PHE A 472 -0.06 11.50 2.97
CA PHE A 472 -0.47 10.20 2.48
C PHE A 472 -1.88 10.29 1.87
N LYS A 473 -1.98 10.19 0.55
CA LYS A 473 -3.26 10.16 -0.19
C LYS A 473 -3.55 8.74 -0.63
N HIS A 474 -4.75 8.26 -0.35
CA HIS A 474 -5.15 6.89 -0.65
C HIS A 474 -6.62 6.81 -1.04
N ASN A 475 -6.96 5.83 -1.88
CA ASN A 475 -8.34 5.55 -2.23
C ASN A 475 -9.09 4.92 -1.06
N VAL A 476 -10.39 5.16 -1.01
CA VAL A 476 -11.31 4.48 -0.11
C VAL A 476 -11.88 3.27 -0.85
N LEU A 477 -11.69 2.07 -0.29
CA LEU A 477 -12.23 0.84 -0.88
C LEU A 477 -13.67 0.60 -0.42
N ASP A 478 -14.57 1.50 -0.82
CA ASP A 478 -16.00 1.26 -0.68
C ASP A 478 -16.57 0.49 -1.89
N ALA A 479 -17.87 0.16 -1.82
CA ALA A 479 -18.53 -0.62 -2.83
C ALA A 479 -18.48 0.01 -4.24
N ASN A 480 -18.54 1.35 -4.32
CA ASN A 480 -18.43 2.05 -5.60
C ASN A 480 -17.01 1.90 -6.18
N CYS A 481 -15.99 1.93 -5.33
CA CYS A 481 -14.61 1.69 -5.77
C CYS A 481 -14.43 0.27 -6.32
N LEU A 482 -14.97 -0.75 -5.65
CA LEU A 482 -14.89 -2.14 -6.15
C LEU A 482 -15.66 -2.34 -7.47
N GLU A 483 -16.81 -1.68 -7.63
CA GLU A 483 -17.52 -1.63 -8.91
C GLU A 483 -16.68 -0.94 -10.00
N ALA A 484 -15.99 0.16 -9.66
CA ALA A 484 -15.08 0.86 -10.55
C ALA A 484 -13.88 0.00 -10.97
N GLN A 485 -13.35 -0.84 -10.07
CA GLN A 485 -12.29 -1.81 -10.40
C GLN A 485 -12.77 -2.81 -11.48
N ALA A 486 -13.97 -3.35 -11.33
CA ALA A 486 -14.54 -4.28 -12.32
C ALA A 486 -14.84 -3.59 -13.67
N GLU A 487 -15.24 -2.32 -13.66
CA GLU A 487 -15.47 -1.54 -14.87
C GLU A 487 -14.17 -1.14 -15.57
N ILE A 488 -13.17 -0.67 -14.84
CA ILE A 488 -11.89 -0.28 -15.43
C ILE A 488 -11.13 -1.48 -15.99
N GLU A 489 -11.23 -2.64 -15.34
CA GLU A 489 -10.65 -3.88 -15.85
C GLU A 489 -11.28 -4.29 -17.18
N ARG A 490 -12.62 -4.22 -17.29
CA ARG A 490 -13.31 -4.46 -18.57
C ARG A 490 -12.90 -3.46 -19.63
N TYR A 491 -12.84 -2.17 -19.29
CA TYR A 491 -12.40 -1.11 -20.19
C TYR A 491 -10.97 -1.37 -20.70
N ASN A 492 -10.04 -1.67 -19.80
CA ASN A 492 -8.65 -1.98 -20.13
C ASN A 492 -8.55 -3.19 -21.06
N ARG A 493 -9.27 -4.27 -20.77
CA ARG A 493 -9.30 -5.48 -21.59
C ARG A 493 -9.79 -5.19 -23.01
N THR A 494 -10.96 -4.54 -23.13
CA THR A 494 -11.53 -4.18 -24.43
C THR A 494 -10.59 -3.26 -25.22
N THR A 495 -9.98 -2.29 -24.55
CA THR A 495 -9.07 -1.33 -25.18
C THR A 495 -7.77 -2.00 -25.63
N ALA A 496 -7.11 -2.76 -24.76
CA ALA A 496 -5.85 -3.44 -25.07
C ALA A 496 -6.03 -4.47 -26.20
N GLN A 497 -7.08 -5.30 -26.13
CA GLN A 497 -7.39 -6.27 -27.18
C GLN A 497 -7.75 -5.58 -28.49
N GLY A 498 -8.58 -4.54 -28.45
CA GLY A 498 -8.93 -3.78 -29.66
C GLY A 498 -7.71 -3.16 -30.32
N ARG A 499 -6.76 -2.61 -29.54
CA ARG A 499 -5.50 -2.08 -30.09
C ARG A 499 -4.65 -3.18 -30.71
N TYR A 500 -4.52 -4.33 -30.06
CA TYR A 500 -3.79 -5.48 -30.61
C TYR A 500 -4.38 -5.97 -31.95
N GLU A 501 -5.72 -5.99 -32.05
CA GLU A 501 -6.46 -6.36 -33.27
C GLU A 501 -6.46 -5.26 -34.36
N GLY A 502 -5.82 -4.11 -34.11
CA GLY A 502 -5.73 -3.00 -35.06
C GLY A 502 -7.01 -2.16 -35.15
N ASN A 503 -7.91 -2.25 -34.17
CA ASN A 503 -9.12 -1.44 -34.11
C ASN A 503 -8.75 0.03 -33.83
N GLN A 504 -9.10 0.92 -34.76
CA GLN A 504 -8.84 2.35 -34.65
C GLN A 504 -9.92 3.12 -33.87
N ASN A 505 -11.03 2.47 -33.48
CA ASN A 505 -12.12 3.10 -32.75
C ASN A 505 -11.96 3.05 -31.22
N VAL A 506 -10.88 2.47 -30.71
CA VAL A 506 -10.59 2.46 -29.26
C VAL A 506 -9.68 3.62 -28.89
N CYS A 507 -9.92 4.21 -27.71
CA CYS A 507 -9.04 5.24 -27.17
C CYS A 507 -7.69 4.62 -26.77
N PRO A 508 -6.53 5.18 -27.15
CA PRO A 508 -5.21 4.64 -26.81
C PRO A 508 -4.82 4.96 -25.35
N LEU A 509 -5.70 4.64 -24.41
CA LEU A 509 -5.61 4.99 -23.00
C LEU A 509 -5.94 3.78 -22.13
N LEU A 510 -5.04 3.42 -21.24
CA LEU A 510 -5.19 2.35 -20.26
C LEU A 510 -4.93 2.88 -18.85
N PHE A 511 -5.38 2.14 -17.84
CA PHE A 511 -5.25 2.54 -16.44
C PHE A 511 -4.68 1.43 -15.57
N ALA A 512 -3.78 1.79 -14.67
CA ALA A 512 -3.30 0.94 -13.59
C ALA A 512 -3.14 1.78 -12.32
N GLY A 513 -3.00 1.14 -11.17
CA GLY A 513 -2.84 1.83 -9.90
C GLY A 513 -3.39 1.02 -8.74
N GLY A 514 -3.00 1.37 -7.51
CA GLY A 514 -3.51 0.71 -6.30
C GLY A 514 -5.04 0.81 -6.15
N TRP A 515 -5.70 1.76 -6.82
CA TRP A 515 -7.15 1.86 -6.82
C TRP A 515 -7.85 0.86 -7.76
N ALA A 516 -7.14 0.33 -8.75
CA ALA A 516 -7.72 -0.36 -9.90
C ALA A 516 -7.81 -1.89 -9.73
N ARG A 517 -7.22 -2.47 -8.68
CA ARG A 517 -7.33 -3.91 -8.38
C ARG A 517 -7.22 -4.21 -6.88
N GLY A 518 -8.21 -4.93 -6.37
CA GLY A 518 -8.16 -5.54 -5.04
C GLY A 518 -7.96 -4.52 -3.92
N ALA A 519 -7.11 -4.87 -2.96
CA ALA A 519 -6.78 -4.01 -1.83
C ALA A 519 -5.82 -2.86 -2.24
N GLY A 520 -5.11 -2.98 -3.36
CA GLY A 520 -4.11 -2.01 -3.81
C GLY A 520 -2.69 -2.31 -3.32
N LEU A 521 -2.43 -3.55 -2.91
CA LEU A 521 -1.13 -4.01 -2.42
C LEU A 521 -0.11 -4.10 -3.56
N GLN A 522 1.18 -4.14 -3.21
CA GLN A 522 2.27 -4.17 -4.20
C GLN A 522 2.18 -5.40 -5.12
N GLU A 523 1.84 -6.58 -4.57
CA GLU A 523 1.59 -7.80 -5.34
C GLU A 523 0.47 -7.60 -6.38
N GLN A 524 -0.62 -6.94 -5.99
CA GLN A 524 -1.76 -6.68 -6.89
C GLN A 524 -1.44 -5.63 -7.95
N CYS A 525 -0.60 -4.64 -7.63
CA CYS A 525 -0.08 -3.68 -8.61
C CYS A 525 0.77 -4.37 -9.68
N LEU A 526 1.63 -5.32 -9.26
CA LEU A 526 2.46 -6.13 -10.14
C LEU A 526 1.60 -7.07 -10.99
N GLU A 527 0.64 -7.77 -10.38
CA GLU A 527 -0.30 -8.66 -11.06
C GLU A 527 -1.12 -7.92 -12.13
N GLN A 528 -1.66 -6.75 -11.79
CA GLN A 528 -2.37 -5.91 -12.74
C GLN A 528 -1.47 -5.49 -13.90
N SER A 529 -0.22 -5.12 -13.62
CA SER A 529 0.71 -4.67 -14.65
C SER A 529 1.07 -5.81 -15.59
N GLU A 530 1.39 -6.99 -15.06
CA GLU A 530 1.65 -8.19 -15.86
C GLU A 530 0.46 -8.51 -16.77
N HIS A 531 -0.75 -8.55 -16.20
CA HIS A 531 -1.97 -8.86 -16.93
C HIS A 531 -2.24 -7.85 -18.06
N LEU A 532 -2.19 -6.56 -17.74
CA LEU A 532 -2.46 -5.49 -18.70
C LEU A 532 -1.45 -5.49 -19.86
N ILE A 533 -0.17 -5.73 -19.57
CA ILE A 533 0.86 -5.79 -20.61
C ILE A 533 0.73 -7.06 -21.45
N ALA A 534 0.40 -8.21 -20.87
CA ALA A 534 0.14 -9.43 -21.63
C ALA A 534 -1.01 -9.22 -22.64
N LEU A 535 -2.12 -8.64 -22.19
CA LEU A 535 -3.24 -8.26 -23.06
C LEU A 535 -2.82 -7.31 -24.19
N LEU A 536 -2.01 -6.30 -23.86
CA LEU A 536 -1.57 -5.31 -24.83
C LEU A 536 -0.66 -5.91 -25.92
N LEU A 537 0.16 -6.89 -25.56
CA LEU A 537 1.09 -7.56 -26.48
C LEU A 537 0.47 -8.78 -27.19
N GLY A 538 -0.79 -9.09 -26.91
CA GLY A 538 -1.52 -10.21 -27.52
C GLY A 538 -1.13 -11.59 -26.98
N ASP A 539 -0.46 -11.64 -25.82
CA ASP A 539 -0.24 -12.89 -25.09
C ASP A 539 -1.45 -13.15 -24.21
N THR A 540 -2.36 -14.00 -24.69
CA THR A 540 -3.56 -14.42 -23.95
C THR A 540 -3.30 -15.69 -23.12
N GLY A 541 -2.03 -16.04 -22.87
CA GLY A 541 -1.64 -17.22 -22.11
C GLY A 541 -2.21 -17.27 -20.69
N SER A 542 -3.21 -18.13 -20.50
CA SER A 542 -3.75 -18.73 -19.26
C SER A 542 -3.85 -17.79 -18.05
N THR A 543 -4.99 -17.11 -17.95
CA THR A 543 -5.56 -16.58 -16.69
C THR A 543 -5.76 -17.68 -15.65
#